data_AF-A0A8C1GV26-F1
#
_entry.id   AF-A0A8C1GV26-F1
#
_cell.length_a   1.000
_cell.length_b   1.000
_cell.length_c   1.000
_cell.angle_alpha   90.00
_cell.angle_beta   90.00
_cell.angle_gamma   90.00
#
_symmetry.space_group_name_H-M   'P 1'
#
loop_
_entity.id
_entity.type
_entity.pdbx_description
1 polymer ?
#
loop_
_entity_poly.entity_id
_entity_poly.type
_entity_poly.pdbx_seq_one_letter_code
_entity_poly.pdbx_strand_id
1 'polypeptide(L)'
;MLLLIKSPTLCFSLSLPLPLSSGFYWYFGYIINLQNFLSWTIMSYCARIQYEKIGSDVTMQCGSLDNDASVTWKVNGTDVKARRREEGPRLILMEVNMSSNGLYSCFQNPDGQRRDQINLRVGLPPKEPQVTCRSNTYPKGFYCSWHLQHPTYIPTDFEVDVQHNQRPLEVTRDEVHKNRCHVKFPELFTSFPYRVNVTAVNSLGRASSAISFEESSIGTFNPRVNTSFTPRFKSTVELSDSTSHTITDAYAGKEYIIQLAAKDMEIGTWSDWSVAVHATPWMEEPKPITSTTESDIIPGMHELPTVRTLLSYSL
;
A
#
# COMPACT_ATOMS: atom_id res chain seq x y z
N MET A 1 -9.92 36.58 -6.17
CA MET A 1 -8.71 35.72 -6.30
C MET A 1 -7.88 35.94 -5.04
N LEU A 2 -8.03 35.08 -4.02
CA LEU A 2 -7.23 35.19 -2.79
C LEU A 2 -5.85 34.58 -3.05
N LEU A 3 -4.81 35.43 -3.07
CA LEU A 3 -3.42 34.97 -3.00
C LEU A 3 -3.14 34.53 -1.55
N LEU A 4 -3.16 33.23 -1.29
CA LEU A 4 -2.64 32.65 -0.05
C LEU A 4 -1.11 32.63 -0.13
N ILE A 5 -0.47 33.67 0.39
CA ILE A 5 0.98 33.67 0.62
C ILE A 5 1.21 32.76 1.84
N LYS A 6 1.65 31.50 1.61
CA LYS A 6 2.17 30.64 2.67
C LYS A 6 3.47 31.24 3.20
N SER A 7 3.39 32.04 4.26
CA SER A 7 4.55 32.33 5.09
C SER A 7 4.84 31.13 5.99
N PRO A 8 6.07 30.58 6.05
CA PRO A 8 6.40 29.44 6.90
C PRO A 8 6.33 29.74 8.41
N THR A 9 6.08 30.99 8.81
CA THR A 9 6.01 31.44 10.21
C THR A 9 4.60 31.76 10.73
N LEU A 10 3.58 31.82 9.85
CA LEU A 10 2.22 32.22 10.22
C LEU A 10 1.23 31.10 9.92
N CYS A 11 0.66 30.48 10.96
CA CYS A 11 -0.55 29.68 10.80
C CYS A 11 -1.76 30.57 11.01
N PHE A 12 -2.63 30.62 10.00
CA PHE A 12 -3.96 31.16 10.16
C PHE A 12 -4.79 30.14 10.94
N SER A 13 -5.11 30.43 12.20
CA SER A 13 -6.22 29.74 12.87
C SER A 13 -7.51 30.26 12.24
N LEU A 14 -8.15 29.46 11.38
CA LEU A 14 -9.51 29.75 10.94
C LEU A 14 -10.43 29.49 12.15
N SER A 15 -10.71 30.52 12.94
CA SER A 15 -11.82 30.49 13.89
C SER A 15 -13.11 30.48 13.08
N LEU A 16 -13.60 29.29 12.75
CA LEU A 16 -14.97 29.09 12.25
C LEU A 16 -15.93 29.67 13.31
N PRO A 17 -16.81 30.62 12.96
CA PRO A 17 -17.86 31.02 13.88
C PRO A 17 -18.75 29.81 14.12
N LEU A 18 -18.84 29.36 15.38
CA LEU A 18 -19.89 28.43 15.79
C LEU A 18 -21.24 29.09 15.48
N PRO A 19 -22.19 28.41 14.81
CA PRO A 19 -23.53 28.94 14.66
C PRO A 19 -24.20 28.84 16.02
N LEU A 20 -24.28 29.96 16.75
CA LEU A 20 -25.20 30.07 17.87
C LEU A 20 -26.62 30.07 17.30
N SER A 21 -27.26 28.90 17.29
CA SER A 21 -28.69 28.79 17.03
C SER A 21 -29.46 29.36 18.23
N SER A 22 -30.19 30.45 17.96
CA SER A 22 -31.43 30.90 18.62
C SER A 22 -31.42 31.14 20.15
N GLY A 23 -31.52 32.42 20.53
CA GLY A 23 -31.92 32.81 21.89
C GLY A 23 -31.85 34.33 22.10
N PHE A 24 -33.00 35.00 21.93
CA PHE A 24 -33.23 36.44 22.16
C PHE A 24 -32.78 36.95 23.54
N TYR A 25 -32.09 38.10 23.60
CA TYR A 25 -32.30 39.12 24.66
C TYR A 25 -32.08 40.53 24.09
N TRP A 26 -33.10 41.37 24.28
CA TRP A 26 -33.13 42.80 23.96
C TRP A 26 -32.26 43.59 24.95
N TYR A 27 -31.78 44.78 24.56
CA TYR A 27 -31.99 46.09 25.22
C TYR A 27 -30.98 47.13 24.67
N PHE A 28 -31.53 48.16 24.03
CA PHE A 28 -31.06 49.55 23.87
C PHE A 28 -29.71 49.85 23.20
N GLY A 29 -29.81 50.24 21.93
CA GLY A 29 -29.37 51.55 21.47
C GLY A 29 -27.89 51.89 21.63
N TYR A 30 -27.07 51.45 20.68
CA TYR A 30 -26.06 52.30 20.05
C TYR A 30 -25.76 51.69 18.67
N ILE A 31 -25.93 52.48 17.60
CA ILE A 31 -25.36 52.15 16.29
C ILE A 31 -23.84 52.19 16.48
N ILE A 32 -23.22 51.03 16.67
CA ILE A 32 -21.77 50.93 16.67
C ILE A 32 -21.33 50.85 15.21
N ASN A 33 -20.73 51.95 14.74
CA ASN A 33 -20.13 52.09 13.43
C ASN A 33 -19.32 50.85 13.03
N LEU A 34 -19.56 50.36 11.81
CA LEU A 34 -18.88 49.26 11.12
C LEU A 34 -17.40 49.58 10.75
N GLN A 35 -16.65 50.27 11.63
CA GLN A 35 -15.28 50.71 11.32
C GLN A 35 -14.19 50.15 12.23
N ASN A 36 -14.51 49.34 13.26
CA ASN A 36 -13.47 48.76 14.12
C ASN A 36 -13.83 47.34 14.58
N PHE A 37 -13.99 46.41 13.63
CA PHE A 37 -13.57 45.04 13.91
C PHE A 37 -12.04 45.06 13.85
N LEU A 38 -11.40 45.40 14.96
CA LEU A 38 -10.05 44.90 15.22
C LEU A 38 -10.22 43.38 15.30
N SER A 39 -10.07 42.72 14.16
CA SER A 39 -9.80 41.31 14.09
C SER A 39 -8.55 41.11 14.95
N TRP A 40 -8.74 40.70 16.20
CA TRP A 40 -7.68 40.10 16.98
C TRP A 40 -7.36 38.79 16.26
N THR A 41 -6.58 38.87 15.17
CA THR A 41 -5.83 37.73 14.68
C THR A 41 -5.00 37.30 15.86
N ILE A 42 -5.44 36.25 16.56
CA ILE A 42 -4.59 35.52 17.48
C ILE A 42 -3.42 35.09 16.60
N MET A 43 -2.29 35.77 16.72
CA MET A 43 -1.02 35.35 16.11
C MET A 43 -0.64 34.04 16.78
N SER A 44 -1.25 32.96 16.31
CA SER A 44 -0.89 31.61 16.69
C SER A 44 0.39 31.30 15.94
N TYR A 45 1.52 31.55 16.61
CA TYR A 45 2.82 31.06 16.16
C TYR A 45 2.72 29.56 15.99
N CYS A 46 2.74 29.10 14.74
CA CYS A 46 2.83 27.68 14.46
C CYS A 46 4.25 27.22 14.77
N ALA A 47 4.36 26.10 15.48
CA ALA A 47 5.65 25.48 15.68
C ALA A 47 6.22 25.04 14.33
N ARG A 48 7.36 25.61 13.93
CA ARG A 48 8.08 25.07 12.76
C ARG A 48 8.66 23.71 13.11
N ILE A 49 8.70 22.79 12.16
CA ILE A 49 9.27 21.46 12.37
C ILE A 49 10.73 21.48 11.92
N GLN A 50 11.62 20.97 12.75
CA GLN A 50 13.04 20.80 12.41
C GLN A 50 13.40 19.31 12.54
N TYR A 51 13.89 18.74 11.44
CA TYR A 51 14.31 17.33 11.38
C TYR A 51 15.81 17.23 11.49
N GLU A 52 16.28 16.35 12.38
CA GLU A 52 17.71 16.22 12.68
C GLU A 52 18.11 14.75 12.79
N LYS A 53 19.38 14.46 12.56
CA LYS A 53 19.90 13.09 12.60
C LYS A 53 20.19 12.65 14.04
N ILE A 54 19.91 11.39 14.37
CA ILE A 54 20.34 10.82 15.67
C ILE A 54 21.87 10.88 15.78
N GLY A 55 22.36 11.35 16.92
CA GLY A 55 23.77 11.45 17.28
C GLY A 55 24.48 12.69 16.72
N SER A 56 23.78 13.58 16.00
CA SER A 56 24.38 14.85 15.55
C SER A 56 24.20 15.97 16.58
N ASP A 57 24.94 17.05 16.41
CA ASP A 57 24.76 18.28 17.17
C ASP A 57 23.76 19.18 16.43
N VAL A 58 22.74 19.64 17.14
CA VAL A 58 21.62 20.38 16.59
C VAL A 58 21.67 21.82 17.07
N THR A 59 21.56 22.77 16.13
CA THR A 59 21.46 24.19 16.46
C THR A 59 20.06 24.72 16.14
N MET A 60 19.39 25.23 17.16
CA MET A 60 18.08 25.87 17.05
C MET A 60 18.24 27.39 17.25
N GLN A 61 17.73 28.16 16.30
CA GLN A 61 17.72 29.63 16.36
C GLN A 61 16.36 30.14 16.87
N CYS A 62 16.37 31.07 17.82
CA CYS A 62 15.15 31.77 18.26
C CYS A 62 14.79 32.88 17.27
N GLY A 63 13.73 32.65 16.48
CA GLY A 63 13.21 33.59 15.49
C GLY A 63 14.27 34.17 14.58
N SER A 64 14.16 35.47 14.32
CA SER A 64 15.15 36.28 13.58
C SER A 64 15.76 37.34 14.50
N LEU A 65 16.13 36.93 15.72
CA LEU A 65 16.77 37.82 16.69
C LEU A 65 18.27 38.00 16.40
N ASP A 66 18.79 39.17 16.76
CA ASP A 66 20.21 39.49 16.69
C ASP A 66 21.03 38.64 17.67
N ASN A 67 22.33 38.48 17.38
CA ASN A 67 23.21 37.61 18.17
C ASN A 67 23.37 38.06 19.63
N ASP A 68 23.18 39.35 19.92
CA ASP A 68 23.27 39.91 21.28
C ASP A 68 21.98 39.73 22.09
N ALA A 69 20.91 39.21 21.48
CA ALA A 69 19.64 39.00 22.16
C ALA A 69 19.73 37.86 23.19
N SER A 70 19.31 38.14 24.42
CA SER A 70 19.17 37.14 25.48
C SER A 70 17.80 36.48 25.42
N VAL A 71 17.78 35.15 25.37
CA VAL A 71 16.55 34.36 25.36
C VAL A 71 16.62 33.23 26.37
N THR A 72 15.45 32.76 26.81
CA THR A 72 15.33 31.57 27.65
C THR A 72 14.63 30.47 26.88
N TRP A 73 15.18 29.27 26.91
CA TRP A 73 14.64 28.10 26.22
C TRP A 73 13.92 27.15 27.16
N LYS A 74 12.77 26.65 26.72
CA LYS A 74 12.00 25.60 27.41
C LYS A 74 11.61 24.50 26.43
N VAL A 75 11.58 23.25 26.88
CA VAL A 75 11.09 22.09 26.14
C VAL A 75 9.83 21.54 26.79
N ASN A 76 8.74 21.41 26.02
CA ASN A 76 7.44 20.95 26.50
C ASN A 76 6.94 21.69 27.75
N GLY A 77 7.30 22.98 27.89
CA GLY A 77 6.96 23.81 29.05
C GLY A 77 7.88 23.69 30.26
N THR A 78 8.88 22.82 30.22
CA THR A 78 9.89 22.62 31.28
C THR A 78 11.28 23.05 30.84
N ASP A 79 12.23 23.15 31.77
CA ASP A 79 13.62 23.49 31.43
C ASP A 79 14.31 22.37 30.65
N VAL A 80 15.19 22.75 29.72
CA VAL A 80 15.89 21.82 28.83
C VAL A 80 16.93 21.01 29.61
N LYS A 81 16.62 19.76 29.97
CA LYS A 81 17.54 18.88 30.72
C LYS A 81 18.64 18.23 29.87
N ALA A 82 18.49 18.23 28.55
CA ALA A 82 19.46 17.62 27.63
C ALA A 82 20.82 18.35 27.66
N ARG A 83 21.88 17.64 27.26
CA ARG A 83 23.24 18.19 27.14
C ARG A 83 23.24 19.33 26.12
N ARG A 84 23.48 20.57 26.58
CA ARG A 84 23.28 21.78 25.77
C ARG A 84 24.34 22.85 25.98
N ARG A 85 24.41 23.78 25.02
CA ARG A 85 25.17 25.02 25.06
C ARG A 85 24.28 26.14 24.51
N GLU A 86 24.25 27.27 25.21
CA GLU A 86 23.43 28.43 24.83
C GLU A 86 24.36 29.57 24.40
N GLU A 87 24.13 30.12 23.20
CA GLU A 87 24.92 31.19 22.60
C GLU A 87 23.98 32.29 22.11
N GLY A 88 23.75 33.32 22.93
CA GLY A 88 22.79 34.39 22.63
C GLY A 88 21.39 33.81 22.33
N PRO A 89 20.84 34.01 21.12
CA PRO A 89 19.54 33.47 20.71
C PRO A 89 19.57 32.00 20.25
N ARG A 90 20.72 31.32 20.30
CA ARG A 90 20.90 29.94 19.79
C ARG A 90 20.96 28.91 20.91
N LEU A 91 20.21 27.83 20.75
CA LEU A 91 20.30 26.63 21.58
C LEU A 91 20.98 25.51 20.78
N ILE A 92 22.13 25.05 21.28
CA ILE A 92 22.89 23.94 20.70
C ILE A 92 22.69 22.72 21.59
N LEU A 93 22.11 21.66 21.05
CA LEU A 93 22.01 20.35 21.71
C LEU A 93 23.10 19.43 21.17
N MET A 94 23.84 18.77 22.05
CA MET A 94 24.91 17.85 21.66
C MET A 94 24.42 16.40 21.68
N GLU A 95 24.84 15.62 20.68
CA GLU A 95 24.55 14.17 20.58
C GLU A 95 23.06 13.84 20.77
N VAL A 96 22.20 14.44 19.93
CA VAL A 96 20.74 14.30 20.11
C VAL A 96 20.27 12.86 19.91
N ASN A 97 19.23 12.47 20.64
CA ASN A 97 18.64 11.15 20.54
C ASN A 97 17.10 11.24 20.56
N MET A 98 16.40 10.11 20.63
CA MET A 98 14.93 10.11 20.63
C MET A 98 14.28 10.85 21.80
N SER A 99 14.95 10.93 22.95
CA SER A 99 14.45 11.67 24.12
C SER A 99 14.57 13.19 23.95
N SER A 100 15.34 13.65 22.97
CA SER A 100 15.46 15.07 22.62
C SER A 100 14.24 15.57 21.84
N ASN A 101 13.35 14.69 21.37
CA ASN A 101 12.14 15.07 20.65
C ASN A 101 11.21 15.91 21.54
N GLY A 102 10.69 17.01 21.00
CA GLY A 102 9.79 17.86 21.77
C GLY A 102 9.58 19.23 21.16
N LEU A 103 8.76 20.00 21.88
CA LEU A 103 8.38 21.34 21.51
C LEU A 103 9.25 22.35 22.26
N TYR A 104 10.26 22.87 21.57
CA TYR A 104 11.17 23.89 22.08
C TYR A 104 10.56 25.26 21.86
N SER A 105 10.44 26.04 22.92
CA SER A 105 9.91 27.40 22.87
C SER A 105 10.96 28.35 23.43
N CYS A 106 11.21 29.46 22.73
CA CYS A 106 12.09 30.51 23.23
C CYS A 106 11.28 31.73 23.67
N PHE A 107 11.77 32.36 24.73
CA PHE A 107 11.18 33.52 25.36
C PHE A 107 12.21 34.64 25.38
N GLN A 108 11.85 35.82 24.89
CA GLN A 108 12.76 36.96 24.84
C GLN A 108 12.81 37.64 26.21
N ASN A 109 14.02 37.92 26.69
CA ASN A 109 14.22 38.67 27.94
C ASN A 109 14.29 40.19 27.64
N PRO A 110 13.74 41.06 28.51
CA PRO A 110 13.05 40.79 29.77
C PRO A 110 11.52 40.55 29.64
N ASP A 111 10.95 40.73 28.46
CA ASP A 111 9.49 40.74 28.25
C ASP A 111 8.80 39.41 28.57
N GLY A 112 9.55 38.31 28.61
CA GLY A 112 9.05 36.97 28.91
C GLY A 112 8.04 36.46 27.87
N GLN A 113 7.89 37.16 26.75
CA GLN A 113 6.97 36.78 25.68
C GLN A 113 7.58 35.64 24.86
N ARG A 114 6.74 34.65 24.54
CA ARG A 114 7.12 33.55 23.67
C ARG A 114 7.32 34.09 22.26
N ARG A 115 8.57 34.05 21.77
CA ARG A 115 8.90 34.59 20.45
C ARG A 115 8.74 33.56 19.35
N ASP A 116 9.09 32.31 19.63
CA ASP A 116 9.18 31.28 18.61
C ASP A 116 9.01 29.88 19.21
N GLN A 117 8.67 28.93 18.33
CA GLN A 117 8.43 27.55 18.70
C GLN A 117 8.92 26.59 17.62
N ILE A 118 9.63 25.54 18.03
CA ILE A 118 10.30 24.55 17.18
C ILE A 118 9.89 23.16 17.66
N ASN A 119 9.28 22.39 16.78
CA ASN A 119 9.03 20.97 17.02
C ASN A 119 10.24 20.17 16.49
N LEU A 120 11.16 19.83 17.38
CA LEU A 120 12.35 19.05 17.04
C LEU A 120 11.96 17.58 16.92
N ARG A 121 12.28 16.98 15.76
CA ARG A 121 12.09 15.56 15.48
C ARG A 121 13.39 14.95 15.00
N VAL A 122 13.96 14.10 15.83
CA VAL A 122 15.19 13.39 15.54
C VAL A 122 14.87 12.05 14.87
N GLY A 123 15.60 11.71 13.80
CA GLY A 123 15.42 10.49 13.04
C GLY A 123 16.66 10.04 12.31
N LEU A 124 16.47 9.12 11.36
CA LEU A 124 17.53 8.57 10.52
C LEU A 124 17.22 8.79 9.04
N PRO A 125 18.25 8.98 8.20
CA PRO A 125 18.06 8.97 6.75
C PRO A 125 17.57 7.58 6.30
N PRO A 126 16.80 7.51 5.20
CA PRO A 126 16.30 6.24 4.70
C PRO A 126 17.45 5.40 4.16
N LYS A 127 17.32 4.07 4.29
CA LYS A 127 18.14 3.08 3.58
C LYS A 127 17.38 2.54 2.37
N GLU A 128 18.04 1.72 1.56
CA GLU A 128 17.42 1.14 0.36
C GLU A 128 16.16 0.32 0.75
N PRO A 129 14.99 0.63 0.16
CA PRO A 129 13.78 -0.13 0.42
C PRO A 129 13.85 -1.52 -0.21
N GLN A 130 13.20 -2.50 0.43
CA GLN A 130 13.02 -3.83 -0.14
C GLN A 130 11.79 -3.80 -1.04
N VAL A 131 11.98 -4.05 -2.33
CA VAL A 131 10.93 -3.96 -3.35
C VAL A 131 10.59 -5.37 -3.84
N THR A 132 9.30 -5.66 -3.97
CA THR A 132 8.80 -6.93 -4.51
C THR A 132 7.63 -6.66 -5.43
N CYS A 133 7.70 -7.15 -6.67
CA CYS A 133 6.62 -7.08 -7.64
C CYS A 133 6.02 -8.48 -7.89
N ARG A 134 4.70 -8.53 -8.03
CA ARG A 134 3.91 -9.76 -8.22
C ARG A 134 2.70 -9.47 -9.10
N SER A 135 2.10 -10.51 -9.66
CA SER A 135 0.83 -10.38 -10.37
C SER A 135 -0.24 -11.31 -9.80
N ASN A 136 -1.40 -10.75 -9.49
CA ASN A 136 -2.62 -11.50 -9.19
C ASN A 136 -3.67 -11.35 -10.30
N THR A 137 -3.42 -10.46 -11.26
CA THR A 137 -4.32 -10.13 -12.37
C THR A 137 -3.73 -10.48 -13.72
N TYR A 138 -2.68 -11.30 -13.77
CA TYR A 138 -2.02 -11.71 -15.01
C TYR A 138 -3.07 -12.20 -16.03
N PRO A 139 -3.02 -11.76 -17.31
CA PRO A 139 -2.02 -10.90 -17.94
C PRO A 139 -2.40 -9.41 -17.98
N LYS A 140 -3.26 -8.91 -17.07
CA LYS A 140 -3.76 -7.51 -17.11
C LYS A 140 -2.78 -6.48 -16.53
N GLY A 141 -1.93 -6.90 -15.61
CA GLY A 141 -1.02 -6.00 -14.91
C GLY A 141 -0.37 -6.67 -13.72
N PHE A 142 0.42 -5.89 -13.00
CA PHE A 142 1.13 -6.31 -11.81
C PHE A 142 1.09 -5.22 -10.75
N TYR A 143 1.44 -5.60 -9.52
CA TYR A 143 1.61 -4.67 -8.43
C TYR A 143 3.00 -4.81 -7.84
N CYS A 144 3.52 -3.70 -7.32
CA CYS A 144 4.75 -3.67 -6.56
C CYS A 144 4.46 -3.21 -5.15
N SER A 145 5.15 -3.81 -4.19
CA SER A 145 5.07 -3.46 -2.78
C SER A 145 6.46 -3.28 -2.21
N TRP A 146 6.59 -2.38 -1.24
CA TRP A 146 7.88 -2.06 -0.65
C TRP A 146 7.80 -1.81 0.84
N HIS A 147 8.92 -2.02 1.53
CA HIS A 147 9.05 -1.72 2.94
C HIS A 147 10.49 -1.39 3.30
N LEU A 148 10.66 -0.59 4.35
CA LEU A 148 11.97 -0.30 4.92
C LEU A 148 12.27 -1.34 6.00
N GLN A 149 13.40 -2.03 5.86
CA GLN A 149 13.90 -2.96 6.88
C GLN A 149 14.32 -2.23 8.16
N HIS A 150 14.76 -0.98 8.03
CA HIS A 150 15.22 -0.14 9.14
C HIS A 150 14.31 1.08 9.28
N PRO A 151 13.71 1.32 10.46
CA PRO A 151 12.85 2.48 10.69
C PRO A 151 13.65 3.78 10.67
N THR A 152 13.06 4.82 10.06
CA THR A 152 13.64 6.18 10.00
C THR A 152 13.17 7.06 11.16
N TYR A 153 12.04 6.71 11.80
CA TYR A 153 11.39 7.43 12.90
C TYR A 153 10.92 8.86 12.58
N ILE A 154 11.03 9.28 11.34
CA ILE A 154 10.53 10.54 10.81
C ILE A 154 9.68 10.27 9.56
N PRO A 155 8.73 11.17 9.21
CA PRO A 155 7.90 11.01 8.02
C PRO A 155 8.75 10.74 6.78
N THR A 156 8.47 9.62 6.13
CA THR A 156 9.22 9.15 4.95
C THR A 156 8.21 8.84 3.86
N ASP A 157 8.38 9.51 2.72
CA ASP A 157 7.56 9.35 1.53
C ASP A 157 8.29 8.45 0.52
N PHE A 158 7.53 7.95 -0.46
CA PHE A 158 8.06 7.09 -1.50
C PHE A 158 7.69 7.61 -2.88
N GLU A 159 8.69 7.73 -3.74
CA GLU A 159 8.57 7.99 -5.17
C GLU A 159 8.74 6.66 -5.92
N VAL A 160 7.92 6.41 -6.92
CA VAL A 160 7.96 5.15 -7.69
C VAL A 160 8.02 5.51 -9.17
N ASP A 161 9.02 4.96 -9.85
CA ASP A 161 9.23 5.11 -11.28
C ASP A 161 9.29 3.72 -11.91
N VAL A 162 8.53 3.52 -12.98
CA VAL A 162 8.44 2.23 -13.68
C VAL A 162 8.69 2.45 -15.14
N GLN A 163 9.59 1.66 -15.71
CA GLN A 163 9.99 1.76 -17.11
C GLN A 163 9.87 0.40 -17.79
N HIS A 164 9.48 0.41 -19.05
CA HIS A 164 9.46 -0.75 -19.92
C HIS A 164 9.99 -0.36 -21.30
N ASN A 165 11.00 -1.08 -21.80
CA ASN A 165 11.68 -0.72 -23.05
C ASN A 165 12.08 0.78 -23.11
N GLN A 166 12.69 1.28 -22.02
CA GLN A 166 13.10 2.69 -21.84
C GLN A 166 11.95 3.72 -21.87
N ARG A 167 10.68 3.28 -21.90
CA ARG A 167 9.51 4.16 -21.82
C ARG A 167 8.94 4.16 -20.40
N PRO A 168 8.64 5.34 -19.82
CA PRO A 168 7.97 5.41 -18.52
C PRO A 168 6.55 4.87 -18.63
N LEU A 169 6.10 4.15 -17.60
CA LEU A 169 4.74 3.63 -17.48
C LEU A 169 3.95 4.40 -16.42
N GLU A 170 2.63 4.45 -16.61
CA GLU A 170 1.73 5.05 -15.62
C GLU A 170 1.59 4.14 -14.40
N VAL A 171 1.72 4.73 -13.21
CA VAL A 171 1.70 4.04 -11.92
C VAL A 171 0.52 4.52 -11.09
N THR A 172 -0.40 3.62 -10.76
CA THR A 172 -1.54 3.93 -9.88
C THR A 172 -1.22 3.54 -8.44
N ARG A 173 -1.30 4.47 -7.49
CA ARG A 173 -1.13 4.16 -6.05
C ARG A 173 -2.35 3.42 -5.53
N ASP A 174 -2.12 2.45 -4.64
CA ASP A 174 -3.20 1.71 -3.98
C ASP A 174 -3.87 2.58 -2.90
N GLU A 175 -5.21 2.64 -2.90
CA GLU A 175 -5.97 3.46 -1.97
C GLU A 175 -5.93 2.93 -0.53
N VAL A 176 -5.79 1.61 -0.38
CA VAL A 176 -5.82 0.92 0.92
C VAL A 176 -4.40 0.75 1.45
N HIS A 177 -3.46 0.34 0.59
CA HIS A 177 -2.09 0.01 0.98
C HIS A 177 -1.11 1.10 0.52
N LYS A 178 -0.70 1.98 1.45
CA LYS A 178 0.19 3.12 1.15
C LYS A 178 1.52 2.75 0.46
N ASN A 179 2.05 1.55 0.71
CA ASN A 179 3.30 1.06 0.15
C ASN A 179 3.08 0.04 -0.98
N ARG A 180 2.06 0.29 -1.82
CA ARG A 180 1.75 -0.53 -2.97
C ARG A 180 1.34 0.34 -4.16
N CYS A 181 1.72 -0.08 -5.34
CA CYS A 181 1.24 0.50 -6.59
C CYS A 181 0.88 -0.58 -7.60
N HIS A 182 0.05 -0.21 -8.57
CA HIS A 182 -0.43 -1.06 -9.67
C HIS A 182 0.02 -0.48 -11.01
N VAL A 183 0.39 -1.37 -11.92
CA VAL A 183 0.87 -1.04 -13.26
C VAL A 183 0.19 -1.99 -14.25
N LYS A 184 -0.30 -1.45 -15.36
CA LYS A 184 -0.90 -2.25 -16.45
C LYS A 184 0.21 -2.71 -17.40
N PHE A 185 0.09 -3.93 -17.91
CA PHE A 185 0.97 -4.40 -18.98
C PHE A 185 0.59 -3.68 -20.28
N PRO A 186 1.51 -2.92 -20.92
CA PRO A 186 1.23 -2.21 -22.17
C PRO A 186 1.09 -3.17 -23.35
N GLU A 187 1.92 -4.22 -23.38
CA GLU A 187 2.00 -5.25 -24.41
C GLU A 187 2.18 -6.60 -23.70
N LEU A 188 1.62 -7.67 -24.27
CA LEU A 188 1.73 -9.03 -23.73
C LEU A 188 2.87 -9.78 -24.41
N PHE A 189 3.55 -10.65 -23.67
CA PHE A 189 4.62 -11.53 -24.18
C PHE A 189 5.85 -10.79 -24.69
N THR A 190 6.16 -9.64 -24.10
CA THR A 190 7.37 -8.86 -24.44
C THR A 190 8.58 -9.43 -23.69
N SER A 191 9.72 -9.52 -24.39
CA SER A 191 11.01 -9.92 -23.81
C SER A 191 11.78 -8.75 -23.18
N PHE A 192 11.23 -7.53 -23.20
CA PHE A 192 11.87 -6.39 -22.57
C PHE A 192 11.61 -6.40 -21.06
N PRO A 193 12.65 -6.28 -20.22
CA PRO A 193 12.44 -6.30 -18.78
C PRO A 193 11.75 -5.01 -18.32
N TYR A 194 10.83 -5.16 -17.36
CA TYR A 194 10.31 -4.06 -16.56
C TYR A 194 11.35 -3.66 -15.55
N ARG A 195 11.60 -2.36 -15.41
CA ARG A 195 12.48 -1.80 -14.38
C ARG A 195 11.66 -0.94 -13.44
N VAL A 196 11.62 -1.34 -12.17
CA VAL A 196 10.87 -0.64 -11.11
C VAL A 196 11.88 -0.03 -10.15
N ASN A 197 11.85 1.28 -10.01
CA ASN A 197 12.67 2.03 -9.07
C ASN A 197 11.80 2.67 -7.98
N VAL A 198 12.06 2.29 -6.73
CA VAL A 198 11.39 2.86 -5.57
C VAL A 198 12.40 3.67 -4.78
N THR A 199 12.09 4.95 -4.58
CA THR A 199 12.93 5.89 -3.87
C THR A 199 12.26 6.35 -2.58
N ALA A 200 12.86 6.02 -1.44
CA ALA A 200 12.47 6.50 -0.13
C ALA A 200 13.09 7.88 0.12
N VAL A 201 12.26 8.85 0.54
CA VAL A 201 12.65 10.25 0.72
C VAL A 201 12.16 10.74 2.08
N ASN A 202 13.06 11.35 2.85
CA ASN A 202 12.69 12.12 4.03
C ASN A 202 13.52 13.41 4.11
N SER A 203 13.29 14.22 5.14
CA SER A 203 14.00 15.49 5.32
C SER A 203 15.52 15.36 5.55
N LEU A 204 16.02 14.15 5.83
CA LEU A 204 17.44 13.88 6.08
C LEU A 204 18.15 13.23 4.88
N GLY A 205 17.43 12.79 3.85
CA GLY A 205 18.06 12.20 2.66
C GLY A 205 17.13 11.36 1.79
N ARG A 206 17.76 10.67 0.83
CA ARG A 206 17.11 9.85 -0.20
C ARG A 206 17.89 8.54 -0.37
N ALA A 207 17.16 7.43 -0.54
CA ALA A 207 17.74 6.14 -0.91
C ALA A 207 16.80 5.40 -1.86
N SER A 208 17.35 4.74 -2.88
CA SER A 208 16.59 4.09 -3.95
C SER A 208 16.97 2.63 -4.12
N SER A 209 16.00 1.80 -4.46
CA SER A 209 16.20 0.41 -4.83
C SER A 209 15.51 0.15 -6.17
N ALA A 210 16.21 -0.54 -7.07
CA ALA A 210 15.70 -0.88 -8.38
C ALA A 210 15.72 -2.39 -8.59
N ILE A 211 14.60 -2.93 -9.07
CA ILE A 211 14.50 -4.32 -9.50
C ILE A 211 14.11 -4.37 -10.98
N SER A 212 14.63 -5.38 -11.67
CA SER A 212 14.30 -5.65 -13.07
C SER A 212 13.79 -7.08 -13.20
N PHE A 213 12.72 -7.28 -13.97
CA PHE A 213 12.16 -8.60 -14.21
C PHE A 213 11.47 -8.66 -15.58
N GLU A 214 11.41 -9.85 -16.17
CA GLU A 214 10.64 -10.13 -17.38
C GLU A 214 9.20 -10.53 -17.02
N GLU A 215 8.25 -10.30 -17.92
CA GLU A 215 6.84 -10.66 -17.71
C GLU A 215 6.68 -12.14 -17.35
N SER A 216 7.41 -13.03 -18.02
CA SER A 216 7.41 -14.49 -17.82
C SER A 216 7.87 -14.92 -16.42
N SER A 217 8.66 -14.08 -15.74
CA SER A 217 9.27 -14.38 -14.44
C SER A 217 8.46 -13.86 -13.25
N ILE A 218 7.35 -13.14 -13.50
CA ILE A 218 6.58 -12.55 -12.42
C ILE A 218 5.82 -13.64 -11.66
N GLY A 219 6.06 -13.73 -10.34
CA GLY A 219 5.35 -14.68 -9.50
C GLY A 219 3.84 -14.40 -9.49
N THR A 220 3.05 -15.34 -10.03
CA THR A 220 1.59 -15.29 -10.02
C THR A 220 1.06 -15.85 -8.70
N PHE A 221 0.08 -15.17 -8.10
CA PHE A 221 -0.70 -15.73 -6.98
C PHE A 221 -2.10 -16.04 -7.51
N ASN A 222 -2.49 -17.31 -7.57
CA ASN A 222 -3.85 -17.68 -7.97
C ASN A 222 -4.84 -17.26 -6.86
N PRO A 223 -5.75 -16.30 -7.12
CA PRO A 223 -6.64 -15.76 -6.10
C PRO A 223 -7.89 -16.60 -5.84
N ARG A 224 -8.01 -17.84 -6.34
CA ARG A 224 -9.16 -18.71 -6.05
C ARG A 224 -8.78 -19.86 -5.10
N VAL A 225 -9.06 -19.59 -3.82
CA VAL A 225 -9.49 -20.56 -2.79
C VAL A 225 -8.37 -21.40 -2.14
N ASN A 226 -7.74 -20.85 -1.10
CA ASN A 226 -7.05 -21.61 -0.05
C ASN A 226 -8.06 -22.22 0.96
N THR A 227 -9.04 -23.01 0.50
CA THR A 227 -9.54 -24.09 1.35
C THR A 227 -8.78 -25.34 0.92
N SER A 228 -7.74 -25.66 1.67
CA SER A 228 -6.91 -26.84 1.49
C SER A 228 -7.72 -28.12 1.79
N PHE A 229 -8.52 -28.55 0.83
CA PHE A 229 -8.87 -29.95 0.72
C PHE A 229 -7.74 -30.60 -0.08
N THR A 230 -6.78 -31.20 0.62
CA THR A 230 -5.82 -32.08 -0.05
C THR A 230 -6.59 -33.34 -0.47
N PRO A 231 -6.75 -33.61 -1.78
CA PRO A 231 -7.41 -34.82 -2.22
C PRO A 231 -6.61 -36.03 -1.73
N ARG A 232 -7.30 -37.03 -1.16
CA ARG A 232 -6.66 -38.23 -0.59
C ARG A 232 -5.92 -39.07 -1.66
N PHE A 233 -6.25 -38.85 -2.93
CA PHE A 233 -5.66 -39.51 -4.09
C PHE A 233 -5.38 -38.49 -5.20
N LYS A 234 -4.16 -38.53 -5.75
CA LYS A 234 -3.71 -37.72 -6.89
C LYS A 234 -3.15 -38.66 -7.95
N SER A 235 -3.62 -38.51 -9.18
CA SER A 235 -3.08 -39.18 -10.37
C SER A 235 -2.59 -38.12 -11.35
N THR A 236 -1.46 -38.38 -12.02
CA THR A 236 -0.86 -37.48 -13.02
C THR A 236 -0.64 -38.27 -14.30
N VAL A 237 -1.04 -37.71 -15.44
CA VAL A 237 -0.83 -38.28 -16.77
C VAL A 237 -0.11 -37.23 -17.62
N GLU A 238 1.03 -37.62 -18.22
CA GLU A 238 1.76 -36.79 -19.17
C GLU A 238 1.35 -37.17 -20.60
N LEU A 239 1.12 -36.16 -21.44
CA LEU A 239 0.72 -36.33 -22.83
C LEU A 239 1.72 -35.58 -23.71
N SER A 240 2.29 -36.26 -24.69
CA SER A 240 3.08 -35.64 -25.76
C SER A 240 2.22 -35.57 -27.03
N ASP A 241 2.08 -34.38 -27.60
CA ASP A 241 1.45 -34.13 -28.91
C ASP A 241 -0.03 -34.56 -29.05
N SER A 242 -0.81 -34.52 -27.97
CA SER A 242 -2.26 -34.74 -28.01
C SER A 242 -3.03 -33.57 -27.39
N THR A 243 -4.14 -33.20 -28.03
CA THR A 243 -5.10 -32.20 -27.53
C THR A 243 -6.25 -32.81 -26.73
N SER A 244 -6.30 -34.14 -26.60
CA SER A 244 -7.35 -34.85 -25.85
C SER A 244 -6.84 -36.09 -25.13
N HIS A 245 -7.49 -36.44 -24.01
CA HIS A 245 -7.21 -37.67 -23.27
C HIS A 245 -8.48 -38.18 -22.59
N THR A 246 -8.65 -39.50 -22.56
CA THR A 246 -9.79 -40.16 -21.93
C THR A 246 -9.33 -40.88 -20.66
N ILE A 247 -9.86 -40.46 -19.51
CA ILE A 247 -9.61 -41.09 -18.21
C ILE A 247 -10.41 -42.41 -18.17
N THR A 248 -9.72 -43.54 -18.02
CA THR A 248 -10.33 -44.89 -18.09
C THR A 248 -10.46 -45.58 -16.73
N ASP A 249 -9.82 -45.03 -15.71
CA ASP A 249 -9.75 -45.56 -14.33
C ASP A 249 -10.61 -44.76 -13.34
N ALA A 250 -11.58 -43.98 -13.85
CA ALA A 250 -12.48 -43.19 -13.02
C ALA A 250 -13.57 -44.07 -12.37
N TYR A 251 -13.84 -43.84 -11.09
CA TYR A 251 -14.87 -44.54 -10.33
C TYR A 251 -16.26 -43.94 -10.59
N ALA A 252 -17.24 -44.82 -10.80
CA ALA A 252 -18.63 -44.43 -11.01
C ALA A 252 -19.17 -43.56 -9.87
N GLY A 253 -19.86 -42.47 -10.22
CA GLY A 253 -20.51 -41.57 -9.28
C GLY A 253 -19.60 -40.82 -8.29
N LYS A 254 -18.27 -40.81 -8.49
CA LYS A 254 -17.32 -40.02 -7.70
C LYS A 254 -17.05 -38.67 -8.37
N GLU A 255 -17.05 -37.60 -7.60
CA GLU A 255 -16.66 -36.27 -8.09
C GLU A 255 -15.13 -36.17 -8.19
N TYR A 256 -14.64 -35.72 -9.34
CA TYR A 256 -13.23 -35.48 -9.63
C TYR A 256 -12.99 -34.01 -9.94
N ILE A 257 -11.81 -33.53 -9.54
CA ILE A 257 -11.29 -32.22 -9.91
C ILE A 257 -10.16 -32.41 -10.92
N ILE A 258 -10.31 -31.87 -12.12
CA ILE A 258 -9.37 -32.04 -13.24
C ILE A 258 -8.71 -30.69 -13.53
N GLN A 259 -7.38 -30.71 -13.65
CA GLN A 259 -6.55 -29.56 -14.02
C GLN A 259 -5.48 -29.99 -15.02
N LEU A 260 -5.13 -29.09 -15.94
CA LEU A 260 -4.14 -29.32 -16.99
C LEU A 260 -3.01 -28.28 -16.84
N ALA A 261 -1.78 -28.71 -17.09
CA ALA A 261 -0.63 -27.82 -17.25
C ALA A 261 0.14 -28.25 -18.50
N ALA A 262 0.67 -27.30 -19.24
CA ALA A 262 1.46 -27.56 -20.45
C ALA A 262 2.93 -27.29 -20.16
N LYS A 263 3.82 -28.03 -20.81
CA LYS A 263 5.26 -27.82 -20.73
C LYS A 263 5.85 -27.81 -22.13
N ASP A 264 6.60 -26.77 -22.43
CA ASP A 264 7.41 -26.72 -23.65
C ASP A 264 8.64 -27.65 -23.46
N MET A 265 8.90 -28.52 -24.45
CA MET A 265 9.98 -29.49 -24.41
C MET A 265 11.37 -28.84 -24.47
N GLU A 266 11.50 -27.63 -25.02
CA GLU A 266 12.79 -26.94 -25.16
C GLU A 266 13.10 -25.98 -24.01
N ILE A 267 12.08 -25.31 -23.47
CA ILE A 267 12.24 -24.27 -22.43
C ILE A 267 12.19 -24.88 -21.00
N GLY A 268 11.59 -26.06 -20.86
CA GLY A 268 11.74 -26.89 -19.65
C GLY A 268 10.90 -26.47 -18.44
N THR A 269 10.02 -25.47 -18.54
CA THR A 269 9.14 -25.02 -17.45
C THR A 269 7.67 -25.38 -17.71
N TRP A 270 6.96 -25.79 -16.66
CA TRP A 270 5.52 -26.00 -16.69
C TRP A 270 4.77 -24.68 -16.64
N SER A 271 3.64 -24.60 -17.33
CA SER A 271 2.68 -23.52 -17.21
C SER A 271 1.99 -23.55 -15.84
N ASP A 272 1.29 -22.46 -15.51
CA ASP A 272 0.29 -22.50 -14.45
C ASP A 272 -0.79 -23.55 -14.77
N TRP A 273 -1.39 -24.12 -13.71
CA TRP A 273 -2.52 -25.03 -13.85
C TRP A 273 -3.75 -24.30 -14.39
N SER A 274 -4.50 -24.98 -15.25
CA SER A 274 -5.80 -24.53 -15.74
C SER A 274 -6.79 -24.32 -14.59
N VAL A 275 -7.88 -23.60 -14.89
CA VAL A 275 -9.05 -23.58 -14.01
C VAL A 275 -9.51 -25.01 -13.75
N ALA A 276 -9.79 -25.31 -12.48
CA ALA A 276 -10.26 -26.61 -12.04
C ALA A 276 -11.66 -26.89 -12.62
N VAL A 277 -11.81 -28.06 -13.23
CA VAL A 277 -13.09 -28.57 -13.75
C VAL A 277 -13.57 -29.70 -12.85
N HIS A 278 -14.86 -29.65 -12.49
CA HIS A 278 -15.52 -30.70 -11.73
C HIS A 278 -16.22 -31.65 -12.68
N ALA A 279 -15.95 -32.94 -12.56
CA ALA A 279 -16.56 -33.97 -13.38
C ALA A 279 -16.96 -35.17 -12.52
N THR A 280 -18.15 -35.71 -12.78
CA THR A 280 -18.60 -36.98 -12.18
C THR A 280 -18.78 -37.99 -13.31
N PRO A 281 -18.04 -39.13 -13.31
CA PRO A 281 -18.22 -40.21 -14.27
C PRO A 281 -19.62 -40.83 -14.15
N TRP A 282 -19.94 -41.76 -15.07
CA TRP A 282 -21.22 -42.45 -15.11
C TRP A 282 -21.66 -42.95 -13.72
N MET A 283 -22.96 -42.95 -13.47
CA MET A 283 -23.54 -43.58 -12.29
C MET A 283 -23.72 -45.08 -12.57
N GLU A 284 -23.50 -45.95 -11.59
CA GLU A 284 -24.01 -47.31 -11.70
C GLU A 284 -25.54 -47.24 -11.80
N GLU A 285 -26.10 -47.86 -12.84
CA GLU A 285 -27.55 -48.06 -12.91
C GLU A 285 -27.99 -48.82 -11.65
N PRO A 286 -29.09 -48.42 -10.99
CA PRO A 286 -29.59 -49.16 -9.86
C PRO A 286 -29.84 -50.59 -10.32
N LYS A 287 -29.10 -51.55 -9.74
CA LYS A 287 -29.42 -52.97 -9.90
C LYS A 287 -30.91 -53.12 -9.59
N PRO A 288 -31.72 -53.70 -10.48
CA PRO A 288 -33.12 -53.94 -10.20
C PRO A 288 -33.21 -54.70 -8.87
N ILE A 289 -33.87 -54.09 -7.89
CA ILE A 289 -34.24 -54.82 -6.68
C ILE A 289 -35.26 -55.84 -7.18
N THR A 290 -34.88 -57.12 -7.22
CA THR A 290 -35.80 -58.20 -7.53
C THR A 290 -36.81 -58.29 -6.38
N SER A 291 -37.85 -57.48 -6.43
CA SER A 291 -39.04 -57.66 -5.60
C SER A 291 -39.82 -58.83 -6.20
N THR A 292 -39.97 -59.88 -5.39
CA THR A 292 -40.72 -61.09 -5.68
C THR A 292 -42.19 -60.76 -5.90
N THR A 293 -42.68 -60.86 -7.14
CA THR A 293 -44.04 -61.33 -7.44
C THR A 293 -44.17 -61.66 -8.92
N GLU A 294 -44.70 -62.84 -9.20
CA GLU A 294 -44.94 -63.47 -10.51
C GLU A 294 -45.88 -62.67 -11.41
N SER A 295 -45.60 -62.62 -12.71
CA SER A 295 -46.47 -63.17 -13.79
C SER A 295 -45.92 -62.88 -15.20
N ASP A 296 -45.39 -63.91 -15.84
CA ASP A 296 -45.60 -64.38 -17.23
C ASP A 296 -45.43 -63.48 -18.51
N ILE A 297 -44.34 -63.80 -19.26
CA ILE A 297 -44.12 -64.07 -20.72
C ILE A 297 -44.71 -63.11 -21.80
N ILE A 298 -44.01 -62.52 -22.81
CA ILE A 298 -43.26 -63.04 -24.00
C ILE A 298 -42.46 -61.88 -24.69
N PRO A 299 -41.36 -62.13 -25.43
CA PRO A 299 -40.31 -61.16 -25.75
C PRO A 299 -40.40 -60.53 -27.16
N GLY A 300 -39.82 -59.34 -27.32
CA GLY A 300 -39.58 -58.78 -28.66
C GLY A 300 -39.03 -57.35 -28.70
N MET A 301 -37.90 -57.23 -29.41
CA MET A 301 -37.48 -56.07 -30.22
C MET A 301 -36.78 -54.88 -29.54
N HIS A 302 -35.44 -54.92 -29.65
CA HIS A 302 -34.56 -53.91 -30.26
C HIS A 302 -34.81 -52.40 -30.06
N GLU A 303 -33.70 -51.78 -29.62
CA GLU A 303 -33.19 -50.43 -29.89
C GLU A 303 -33.79 -49.24 -29.14
N LEU A 304 -32.89 -48.48 -28.47
CA LEU A 304 -32.59 -47.04 -28.61
C LEU A 304 -32.00 -46.48 -27.28
N PRO A 305 -31.30 -45.34 -27.26
CA PRO A 305 -30.51 -44.68 -28.30
C PRO A 305 -29.04 -44.49 -27.88
N THR A 306 -28.16 -44.36 -28.87
CA THR A 306 -26.79 -43.89 -28.72
C THR A 306 -26.80 -42.41 -28.32
N VAL A 307 -26.38 -42.06 -27.10
CA VAL A 307 -26.05 -40.67 -26.76
C VAL A 307 -24.56 -40.46 -26.97
N ARG A 308 -24.20 -40.08 -28.21
CA ARG A 308 -22.88 -39.52 -28.51
C ARG A 308 -22.85 -38.07 -28.03
N THR A 309 -22.23 -37.82 -26.88
CA THR A 309 -21.85 -36.45 -26.52
C THR A 309 -20.46 -36.20 -27.09
N LEU A 310 -20.40 -35.76 -28.35
CA LEU A 310 -19.19 -35.15 -28.92
C LEU A 310 -19.10 -33.74 -28.34
N LEU A 311 -18.23 -33.54 -27.34
CA LEU A 311 -17.72 -32.20 -27.03
C LEU A 311 -16.44 -32.01 -27.83
N SER A 312 -16.61 -31.64 -29.10
CA SER A 312 -15.53 -31.07 -29.90
C SER A 312 -15.39 -29.60 -29.55
N TYR A 313 -14.23 -29.21 -29.02
CA TYR A 313 -13.77 -27.83 -29.11
C TYR A 313 -12.50 -27.83 -29.94
N SER A 314 -12.63 -27.26 -31.14
CA SER A 314 -11.52 -26.80 -31.98
C SER A 314 -10.90 -25.56 -31.35
N LEU A 315 -9.57 -25.51 -31.33
CA LEU A 315 -8.79 -24.28 -31.13
C LEU A 315 -9.08 -23.27 -32.25
#